data_AF-A0A1I2AD41-F1
#
_entry.id   AF-A0A1I2AD41-F1
#
_cell.length_a   1.000
_cell.length_b   1.000
_cell.length_c   1.000
_cell.angle_alpha   90.00
_cell.angle_beta   90.00
_cell.angle_gamma   90.00
#
_symmetry.space_group_name_H-M   'P 1'
#
loop_
_entity.id
_entity.type
_entity.pdbx_description
1 polymer ?
#
loop_
_entity_poly.entity_id
_entity_poly.type
_entity_poly.pdbx_seq_one_letter_code
_entity_poly.pdbx_strand_id
1 'polypeptide(L)'
;MKNLQMCMFLLICLLVLASCGSKNEGTEAAQEEIADNPMSEEAIVKIKLNDDLMKKYINAIKVLKEKGQEIDNNANAISSLYQYSQIESLVKETGFKNINEFVAVHTKVVWSMVSFQSGEEIKNIDYDKAKSESEKSLEEALKDPNLTEEAKKQLEQARELMNSSLSQSKNSMQQYLEQIKKYATEEDVAIVKHYMEDLKKVYEME
;
A
#
# COMPACT_ATOMS: atom_id res chain seq x y z
N MET A 1 -6.72 -6.77 9.53
CA MET A 1 -6.61 -5.30 9.41
C MET A 1 -5.34 -4.70 10.03
N LYS A 2 -4.87 -5.11 11.22
CA LYS A 2 -3.61 -4.60 11.82
C LYS A 2 -2.35 -4.86 10.96
N ASN A 3 -2.29 -6.01 10.29
CA ASN A 3 -1.12 -6.44 9.50
C ASN A 3 -0.95 -5.63 8.19
N LEU A 4 -2.05 -5.11 7.61
CA LEU A 4 -2.01 -4.25 6.41
C LEU A 4 -1.49 -2.85 6.72
N GLN A 5 -1.75 -2.35 7.95
CA GLN A 5 -1.27 -1.06 8.42
C GLN A 5 0.27 -1.01 8.51
N MET A 6 0.93 -2.11 8.89
CA MET A 6 2.39 -2.15 9.06
C MET A 6 3.13 -2.18 7.71
N CYS A 7 2.62 -2.94 6.73
CA CYS A 7 3.16 -2.92 5.36
C CYS A 7 2.95 -1.55 4.69
N MET A 8 1.81 -0.90 4.91
CA MET A 8 1.59 0.48 4.45
C MET A 8 2.50 1.48 5.16
N PHE A 9 2.79 1.30 6.45
CA PHE A 9 3.69 2.19 7.20
C PHE A 9 5.13 2.11 6.66
N LEU A 10 5.63 0.91 6.35
CA LEU A 10 6.94 0.72 5.71
C LEU A 10 6.99 1.35 4.31
N LEU A 11 5.94 1.19 3.51
CA LEU A 11 5.84 1.80 2.19
C LEU A 11 5.78 3.33 2.28
N ILE A 12 5.05 3.87 3.26
CA ILE A 12 4.97 5.32 3.53
C ILE A 12 6.32 5.84 4.06
N CYS A 13 7.01 5.15 4.96
CA CYS A 13 8.34 5.56 5.41
C CYS A 13 9.35 5.59 4.25
N LEU A 14 9.33 4.60 3.35
CA LEU A 14 10.19 4.57 2.18
C LEU A 14 9.84 5.66 1.15
N LEU A 15 8.55 5.98 0.97
CA LEU A 15 8.09 7.08 0.09
C LEU A 15 8.31 8.47 0.71
N VAL A 16 8.23 8.60 2.03
CA VAL A 16 8.48 9.86 2.76
C VAL A 16 9.97 10.18 2.79
N LEU A 17 10.84 9.17 2.87
CA LEU A 17 12.29 9.37 2.69
C LEU A 17 12.64 9.87 1.28
N ALA A 18 11.84 9.52 0.26
CA ALA A 18 11.96 10.09 -1.09
C ALA A 18 11.29 11.49 -1.24
N SER A 19 10.42 11.89 -0.31
CA SER A 19 9.61 13.11 -0.38
C SER A 19 10.02 14.22 0.60
N CYS A 20 10.84 13.93 1.61
CA CYS A 20 11.33 14.94 2.57
C CYS A 20 12.51 15.75 2.00
N GLY A 21 12.27 16.44 0.89
CA GLY A 21 13.10 17.54 0.41
C GLY A 21 12.67 18.86 1.04
N SER A 22 12.87 19.06 2.34
CA SER A 22 12.79 20.40 2.94
C SER A 22 14.17 21.05 2.88
N LYS A 23 14.27 22.08 2.03
CA LYS A 23 15.37 23.04 1.86
C LYS A 23 16.26 23.18 3.10
N ASN A 24 17.41 22.51 3.08
CA ASN A 24 18.57 22.87 3.87
C ASN A 24 19.74 22.96 2.89
N GLU A 25 20.35 24.13 2.79
CA GLU A 25 21.33 24.55 1.76
C GLU A 25 22.72 23.87 1.90
N GLY A 26 22.78 22.66 2.46
CA GLY A 26 24.02 21.89 2.66
C GLY A 26 24.02 20.50 2.04
N THR A 27 22.99 20.15 1.26
CA THR A 27 22.70 18.76 0.83
C THR A 27 22.59 18.55 -0.69
N GLU A 28 22.99 19.53 -1.51
CA GLU A 28 22.74 19.47 -2.96
C GLU A 28 23.49 18.33 -3.67
N ALA A 29 24.77 18.11 -3.37
CA ALA A 29 25.57 17.10 -4.08
C ALA A 29 25.17 15.63 -3.79
N ALA A 30 24.48 15.39 -2.67
CA ALA A 30 24.08 14.04 -2.27
C ALA A 30 22.58 13.78 -2.47
N GLN A 31 21.78 14.83 -2.65
CA GLN A 31 20.41 14.71 -3.16
C GLN A 31 20.38 14.45 -4.65
N GLU A 32 21.37 14.93 -5.41
CA GLU A 32 21.49 14.67 -6.85
C GLU A 32 21.71 13.17 -7.15
N GLU A 33 22.53 12.47 -6.36
CA GLU A 33 22.82 11.04 -6.58
C GLU A 33 21.66 10.11 -6.17
N ILE A 34 20.81 10.54 -5.22
CA ILE A 34 19.61 9.79 -4.78
C ILE A 34 18.42 10.03 -5.72
N ALA A 35 18.37 11.18 -6.40
CA ALA A 35 17.31 11.57 -7.32
C ALA A 35 17.55 11.15 -8.79
N ASP A 36 18.74 10.67 -9.14
CA ASP A 36 19.12 10.53 -10.56
C ASP A 36 18.50 9.34 -11.29
N ASN A 37 17.74 8.46 -10.60
CA ASN A 37 16.93 7.45 -11.28
C ASN A 37 15.87 6.78 -10.39
N PRO A 38 14.84 7.49 -9.90
CA PRO A 38 13.65 6.83 -9.38
C PRO A 38 13.15 5.90 -10.48
N MET A 39 13.02 4.61 -10.17
CA MET A 39 12.60 3.64 -11.19
C MET A 39 11.22 4.07 -11.70
N SER A 40 11.11 4.26 -13.02
CA SER A 40 9.86 4.74 -13.59
C SER A 40 8.73 3.78 -13.26
N GLU A 41 7.51 4.29 -13.14
CA GLU A 41 6.33 3.45 -12.92
C GLU A 41 6.23 2.33 -13.96
N GLU A 42 6.59 2.60 -15.22
CA GLU A 42 6.67 1.59 -16.27
C GLU A 42 7.69 0.49 -15.99
N ALA A 43 8.83 0.83 -15.41
CA ALA A 43 9.86 -0.14 -15.03
C ALA A 43 9.37 -1.04 -13.88
N ILE A 44 8.65 -0.46 -12.90
CA ILE A 44 8.03 -1.24 -11.82
C ILE A 44 7.00 -2.22 -12.40
N VAL A 45 6.11 -1.75 -13.27
CA VAL A 45 5.06 -2.58 -13.89
C VAL A 45 5.64 -3.74 -14.70
N LYS A 46 6.78 -3.53 -15.39
CA LYS A 46 7.47 -4.54 -16.19
C LYS A 46 8.18 -5.62 -15.37
N ILE A 47 8.43 -5.40 -14.08
CA ILE A 47 8.98 -6.44 -13.21
C ILE A 47 7.95 -7.55 -13.03
N LYS A 48 8.37 -8.79 -13.28
CA LYS A 48 7.60 -10.00 -13.00
C LYS A 48 8.18 -10.72 -11.81
N LEU A 49 7.38 -10.97 -10.78
CA LEU A 49 7.82 -11.74 -9.63
C LEU A 49 8.10 -13.18 -10.05
N ASN A 50 9.15 -13.75 -9.46
CA ASN A 50 9.56 -15.14 -9.65
C ASN A 50 10.26 -15.64 -8.37
N ASP A 51 10.61 -16.92 -8.33
CA ASP A 51 11.22 -17.54 -7.15
C ASP A 51 12.53 -16.89 -6.71
N ASP A 52 13.39 -16.49 -7.65
CA ASP A 52 14.66 -15.85 -7.33
C ASP A 52 14.43 -14.49 -6.68
N LEU A 53 13.56 -13.66 -7.26
CA LEU A 53 13.20 -12.36 -6.71
C LEU A 53 12.52 -12.48 -5.35
N MET A 54 11.64 -13.46 -5.14
CA MET A 54 10.99 -13.68 -3.85
C MET A 54 11.98 -14.11 -2.78
N LYS A 55 12.93 -15.01 -3.08
CA LYS A 55 13.97 -15.42 -2.13
C LYS A 55 14.88 -14.26 -1.76
N LYS A 56 15.35 -13.47 -2.75
CA LYS A 56 16.12 -12.25 -2.52
C LYS A 56 15.36 -11.27 -1.66
N TYR A 57 14.09 -11.04 -1.97
CA TYR A 57 13.21 -10.14 -1.23
C TYR A 57 13.03 -10.57 0.23
N ILE A 58 12.69 -11.82 0.48
CA ILE A 58 12.53 -12.36 1.84
C ILE A 58 13.83 -12.24 2.62
N ASN A 59 14.97 -12.53 1.98
CA ASN A 59 16.28 -12.36 2.60
C ASN A 59 16.57 -10.88 2.92
N ALA A 60 16.26 -9.97 2.00
CA ALA A 60 16.41 -8.53 2.20
C ALA A 60 15.60 -8.03 3.41
N ILE A 61 14.33 -8.45 3.54
CA ILE A 61 13.50 -8.07 4.70
C ILE A 61 14.09 -8.61 6.01
N LYS A 62 14.59 -9.85 6.03
CA LYS A 62 15.26 -10.42 7.22
C LYS A 62 16.51 -9.62 7.59
N VAL A 63 17.41 -9.39 6.63
CA VAL A 63 18.66 -8.65 6.85
C VAL A 63 18.37 -7.22 7.31
N LEU A 64 17.43 -6.53 6.67
CA LEU A 64 17.03 -5.17 7.07
C LEU A 64 16.40 -5.15 8.45
N LYS A 65 15.66 -6.18 8.86
CA LYS A 65 15.10 -6.27 10.21
C LYS A 65 16.18 -6.54 11.26
N GLU A 66 17.08 -7.47 11.00
CA GLU A 66 18.14 -7.87 11.93
C GLU A 66 19.20 -6.76 12.09
N LYS A 67 19.65 -6.17 10.97
CA LYS A 67 20.75 -5.20 10.97
C LYS A 67 20.27 -3.74 10.93
N GLY A 68 19.06 -3.48 10.42
CA GLY A 68 18.52 -2.11 10.31
C GLY A 68 18.18 -1.49 11.66
N GLN A 69 17.94 -2.29 12.71
CA GLN A 69 17.76 -1.79 14.07
C GLN A 69 18.99 -1.02 14.57
N GLU A 70 20.20 -1.44 14.19
CA GLU A 70 21.43 -0.73 14.55
C GLU A 70 21.54 0.62 13.84
N ILE A 71 20.98 0.74 12.63
CA ILE A 71 20.92 1.99 11.87
C ILE A 71 19.94 2.95 12.54
N ASP A 72 18.76 2.45 12.91
CA ASP A 72 17.68 3.24 13.54
C ASP A 72 18.07 3.74 14.94
N ASN A 73 18.70 2.89 15.75
CA ASN A 73 19.21 3.26 17.07
C ASN A 73 20.27 4.37 17.02
N ASN A 74 20.96 4.51 15.88
CA ASN A 74 21.94 5.55 15.63
C ASN A 74 21.39 6.73 14.83
N ALA A 75 20.10 6.75 14.46
CA ALA A 75 19.55 7.71 13.50
C ALA A 75 19.72 9.19 13.91
N ASN A 76 19.83 9.49 15.20
CA ASN A 76 20.10 10.84 15.72
C ASN A 76 21.60 11.21 15.70
N ALA A 77 22.49 10.24 15.51
CA ALA A 77 23.95 10.39 15.54
C ALA A 77 24.60 10.37 14.16
N ILE A 78 23.89 9.93 13.12
CA ILE A 78 24.39 9.81 11.75
C ILE A 78 23.49 10.53 10.75
N SER A 79 24.08 11.06 9.67
CA SER A 79 23.31 11.74 8.63
C SER A 79 22.37 10.79 7.89
N SER A 80 21.26 11.30 7.37
CA SER A 80 20.30 10.54 6.56
C SER A 80 20.94 9.88 5.33
N LEU A 81 21.95 10.53 4.73
CA LEU A 81 22.74 9.99 3.62
C LEU A 81 23.55 8.75 4.03
N TYR A 82 24.11 8.77 5.23
CA TYR A 82 24.86 7.63 5.76
C TYR A 82 23.94 6.47 6.14
N GLN A 83 22.75 6.77 6.67
CA GLN A 83 21.71 5.76 6.89
C GLN A 83 21.27 5.11 5.56
N TYR A 84 21.05 5.92 4.53
CA TYR A 84 20.69 5.44 3.20
C TYR A 84 21.78 4.56 2.61
N SER A 85 23.06 4.94 2.68
CA SER A 85 24.15 4.14 2.12
C SER A 85 24.34 2.81 2.85
N GLN A 86 24.07 2.76 4.16
CA GLN A 86 24.02 1.52 4.91
C GLN A 86 22.84 0.63 4.46
N ILE A 87 21.64 1.18 4.33
CA ILE A 87 20.47 0.44 3.81
C ILE A 87 20.74 -0.08 2.40
N GLU A 88 21.29 0.74 1.51
CA GLU A 88 21.63 0.34 0.14
C GLU A 88 22.66 -0.79 0.13
N SER A 89 23.66 -0.73 1.02
CA SER A 89 24.66 -1.79 1.17
C SER A 89 24.01 -3.10 1.62
N LEU A 90 23.13 -3.06 2.63
CA LEU A 90 22.38 -4.23 3.10
C LEU A 90 21.49 -4.83 2.01
N VAL A 91 20.83 -3.98 1.21
CA VAL A 91 20.02 -4.42 0.08
C VAL A 91 20.90 -5.10 -0.99
N LYS A 92 22.07 -4.52 -1.32
CA LYS A 92 23.02 -5.12 -2.26
C LYS A 92 23.57 -6.46 -1.78
N GLU A 93 23.86 -6.60 -0.48
CA GLU A 93 24.28 -7.88 0.13
C GLU A 93 23.26 -9.01 -0.12
N THR A 94 21.99 -8.67 -0.29
CA THR A 94 20.92 -9.66 -0.51
C THR A 94 20.71 -10.02 -1.98
N GLY A 95 21.52 -9.46 -2.88
CA GLY A 95 21.53 -9.79 -4.31
C GLY A 95 20.69 -8.88 -5.21
N PHE A 96 20.20 -7.74 -4.69
CA PHE A 96 19.64 -6.67 -5.50
C PHE A 96 20.76 -5.78 -6.06
N LYS A 97 20.57 -5.24 -7.26
CA LYS A 97 21.50 -4.31 -7.91
C LYS A 97 21.64 -3.01 -7.12
N ASN A 98 20.52 -2.50 -6.61
CA ASN A 98 20.42 -1.26 -5.85
C ASN A 98 19.10 -1.20 -5.08
N ILE A 99 18.95 -0.15 -4.27
CA ILE A 99 17.74 0.06 -3.48
C ILE A 99 16.50 0.29 -4.35
N ASN A 100 16.65 0.86 -5.55
CA ASN A 100 15.51 1.07 -6.46
C ASN A 100 14.92 -0.26 -6.91
N GLU A 101 15.76 -1.23 -7.30
CA GLU A 101 15.31 -2.58 -7.66
C GLU A 101 14.54 -3.24 -6.51
N PHE A 102 15.06 -3.13 -5.29
CA PHE A 102 14.40 -3.64 -4.09
C PHE A 102 13.04 -2.96 -3.86
N VAL A 103 12.95 -1.63 -3.95
CA VAL A 103 11.71 -0.87 -3.74
C VAL A 103 10.64 -1.26 -4.77
N ALA A 104 11.02 -1.51 -6.02
CA ALA A 104 10.05 -1.94 -7.03
C ALA A 104 9.54 -3.37 -6.77
N VAL A 105 10.42 -4.29 -6.38
CA VAL A 105 10.01 -5.65 -5.98
C VAL A 105 9.15 -5.60 -4.71
N HIS A 106 9.52 -4.77 -3.72
CA HIS A 106 8.71 -4.51 -2.53
C HIS A 106 7.31 -4.02 -2.89
N THR A 107 7.22 -3.04 -3.78
CA THR A 107 5.95 -2.50 -4.28
C THR A 107 5.10 -3.59 -4.92
N LYS A 108 5.69 -4.42 -5.80
CA LYS A 108 5.02 -5.58 -6.41
C LYS A 108 4.50 -6.58 -5.37
N VAL A 109 5.32 -6.93 -4.37
CA VAL A 109 4.93 -7.88 -3.32
C VAL A 109 3.79 -7.33 -2.47
N VAL A 110 3.88 -6.08 -2.01
CA VAL A 110 2.84 -5.44 -1.19
C VAL A 110 1.52 -5.34 -1.96
N TRP A 111 1.53 -4.86 -3.21
CA TRP A 111 0.30 -4.79 -4.02
C TRP A 111 -0.29 -6.16 -4.30
N SER A 112 0.54 -7.20 -4.44
CA SER A 112 0.06 -8.58 -4.62
C SER A 112 -0.55 -9.15 -3.33
N MET A 113 0.02 -8.84 -2.17
CA MET A 113 -0.58 -9.18 -0.87
C MET A 113 -1.92 -8.48 -0.67
N VAL A 114 -2.00 -7.18 -0.99
CA VAL A 114 -3.22 -6.39 -0.98
C VAL A 114 -4.27 -6.99 -1.94
N SER A 115 -3.87 -7.33 -3.16
CA SER A 115 -4.74 -7.94 -4.17
C SER A 115 -5.33 -9.26 -3.69
N PHE A 116 -4.52 -10.10 -3.05
CA PHE A 116 -4.97 -11.36 -2.47
C PHE A 116 -5.90 -11.16 -1.27
N GLN A 117 -5.53 -10.29 -0.32
CA GLN A 117 -6.28 -10.12 0.94
C GLN A 117 -7.57 -9.32 0.75
N SER A 118 -7.52 -8.24 -0.02
CA SER A 118 -8.64 -7.32 -0.21
C SER A 118 -9.41 -7.62 -1.50
N GLY A 119 -8.77 -8.22 -2.51
CA GLY A 119 -9.41 -8.44 -3.81
C GLY A 119 -10.57 -9.43 -3.77
N GLU A 120 -10.51 -10.48 -2.94
CA GLU A 120 -11.64 -11.41 -2.78
C GLU A 120 -12.84 -10.73 -2.09
N GLU A 121 -12.60 -9.97 -1.02
CA GLU A 121 -13.67 -9.27 -0.31
C GLU A 121 -14.28 -8.15 -1.15
N ILE A 122 -13.46 -7.34 -1.82
CA ILE A 122 -13.90 -6.19 -2.60
C ILE A 122 -14.57 -6.62 -3.92
N LYS A 123 -14.10 -7.68 -4.60
CA LYS A 123 -14.76 -8.21 -5.81
C LYS A 123 -16.18 -8.71 -5.53
N ASN A 124 -16.46 -9.10 -4.29
CA ASN A 124 -17.77 -9.60 -3.87
C ASN A 124 -18.72 -8.49 -3.39
N ILE A 125 -18.27 -7.22 -3.30
CA ILE A 125 -19.14 -6.10 -2.96
C ILE A 125 -19.94 -5.69 -4.20
N ASP A 126 -21.21 -6.08 -4.22
CA ASP A 126 -22.18 -5.54 -5.17
C ASP A 126 -22.68 -4.17 -4.68
N TYR A 127 -21.98 -3.11 -5.09
CA TYR A 127 -22.32 -1.72 -4.74
C TYR A 127 -23.72 -1.32 -5.23
N ASP A 128 -24.19 -1.88 -6.33
CA ASP A 128 -25.49 -1.52 -6.89
C ASP A 128 -26.61 -2.19 -6.09
N LYS A 129 -26.41 -3.43 -5.65
CA LYS A 129 -27.29 -4.09 -4.68
C LYS A 129 -27.29 -3.39 -3.32
N ALA A 130 -26.12 -3.07 -2.77
CA ALA A 130 -26.00 -2.38 -1.48
C ALA A 130 -26.70 -1.01 -1.51
N LYS A 131 -26.56 -0.28 -2.62
CA LYS A 131 -27.29 0.97 -2.85
C LYS A 131 -28.80 0.73 -2.90
N SER A 132 -29.25 -0.24 -3.70
CA SER A 132 -30.68 -0.54 -3.86
C SER A 132 -31.34 -0.96 -2.54
N GLU A 133 -30.69 -1.79 -1.74
CA GLU A 133 -31.18 -2.23 -0.42
C GLU A 133 -31.27 -1.06 0.57
N SER A 134 -30.30 -0.15 0.53
CA SER A 134 -30.27 1.04 1.40
C SER A 134 -31.33 2.07 0.98
N GLU A 135 -31.51 2.30 -0.33
CA GLU A 135 -32.58 3.14 -0.88
C GLU A 135 -33.97 2.61 -0.49
N LYS A 136 -34.18 1.30 -0.63
CA LYS A 136 -35.42 0.64 -0.24
C LYS A 136 -35.71 0.82 1.25
N SER A 137 -34.71 0.63 2.11
CA SER A 137 -34.87 0.79 3.57
C SER A 137 -35.25 2.23 3.96
N LEU A 138 -34.66 3.23 3.30
CA LEU A 138 -35.01 4.63 3.51
C LEU A 138 -36.40 4.98 2.98
N GLU A 139 -36.81 4.43 1.83
CA GLU A 139 -38.16 4.60 1.31
C GLU A 139 -39.23 3.97 2.20
N GLU A 140 -38.94 2.81 2.79
CA GLU A 140 -39.82 2.15 3.76
C GLU A 140 -39.93 2.99 5.05
N ALA A 141 -38.82 3.52 5.56
CA ALA A 141 -38.82 4.42 6.71
C ALA A 141 -39.65 5.69 6.45
N LEU A 142 -39.47 6.32 5.28
CA LEU A 142 -40.21 7.54 4.89
C LEU A 142 -41.73 7.34 4.71
N LYS A 143 -42.19 6.09 4.61
CA LYS A 143 -43.63 5.75 4.50
C LYS A 143 -44.31 5.60 5.87
N ASP A 144 -43.57 5.63 6.98
CA ASP A 144 -44.17 5.56 8.32
C ASP A 144 -45.03 6.81 8.57
N PRO A 145 -46.36 6.66 8.73
CA PRO A 145 -47.27 7.78 8.94
C PRO A 145 -47.08 8.48 10.29
N ASN A 146 -46.30 7.90 11.22
CA ASN A 146 -46.04 8.48 12.54
C ASN A 146 -44.77 9.35 12.58
N LEU A 147 -44.06 9.52 11.46
CA LEU A 147 -42.89 10.39 11.41
C LEU A 147 -43.27 11.85 11.66
N THR A 148 -42.47 12.52 12.49
CA THR A 148 -42.53 13.97 12.60
C THR A 148 -41.96 14.62 11.33
N GLU A 149 -42.37 15.84 11.03
CA GLU A 149 -41.82 16.60 9.89
C GLU A 149 -40.29 16.79 9.99
N GLU A 150 -39.78 16.91 11.22
CA GLU A 150 -38.33 16.98 11.46
C GLU A 150 -37.63 15.65 11.15
N ALA A 151 -38.19 14.52 11.58
CA ALA A 151 -37.64 13.20 11.29
C ALA A 151 -37.68 12.88 9.79
N LYS A 152 -38.77 13.28 9.11
CA LYS A 152 -38.91 13.15 7.66
C LYS A 152 -37.83 13.94 6.91
N LYS A 153 -37.60 15.19 7.31
CA LYS A 153 -36.54 16.04 6.74
C LYS A 153 -35.14 15.45 6.96
N GLN A 154 -34.86 14.89 8.14
CA GLN A 154 -33.58 14.23 8.42
C GLN A 154 -33.37 12.96 7.57
N LEU A 155 -34.42 12.17 7.35
CA LEU A 155 -34.37 10.99 6.46
C LEU A 155 -34.16 11.38 4.99
N GLU A 156 -34.78 12.46 4.53
CA GLU A 156 -34.54 13.00 3.19
C GLU A 156 -33.09 13.47 3.01
N GLN A 157 -32.52 14.17 4.01
CA GLN A 157 -31.11 14.56 4.01
C GLN A 157 -30.16 13.36 4.05
N ALA A 158 -30.48 12.33 4.85
CA ALA A 158 -29.71 11.09 4.92
C ALA A 158 -29.70 10.37 3.55
N ARG A 159 -30.81 10.38 2.81
CA ARG A 159 -30.90 9.82 1.45
C ARG A 159 -29.97 10.54 0.47
N GLU A 160 -29.92 11.87 0.51
CA GLU A 160 -29.02 12.66 -0.36
C GLU A 160 -27.53 12.42 -0.02
N LEU A 161 -27.20 12.39 1.28
CA LEU A 161 -25.84 12.09 1.76
C LEU A 161 -25.41 10.66 1.39
N MET A 162 -26.31 9.69 1.52
CA MET A 162 -26.03 8.31 1.14
C MET A 162 -25.72 8.17 -0.35
N ASN A 163 -26.50 8.82 -1.21
CA ASN A 163 -26.30 8.76 -2.66
C ASN A 163 -24.96 9.36 -3.10
N SER A 164 -24.54 10.46 -2.48
CA SER A 164 -23.23 11.06 -2.75
C SER A 164 -22.08 10.21 -2.18
N SER A 165 -22.22 9.70 -0.95
CA SER A 165 -21.19 8.89 -0.27
C SER A 165 -20.95 7.53 -0.94
N LEU A 166 -21.99 6.80 -1.33
CA LEU A 166 -21.86 5.51 -2.01
C LEU A 166 -21.22 5.67 -3.40
N SER A 167 -21.61 6.70 -4.14
CA SER A 167 -21.04 6.98 -5.47
C SER A 167 -19.57 7.36 -5.38
N GLN A 168 -19.20 8.19 -4.40
CA GLN A 168 -17.80 8.55 -4.15
C GLN A 168 -16.97 7.34 -3.71
N SER A 169 -17.51 6.51 -2.82
CA SER A 169 -16.85 5.30 -2.35
C SER A 169 -16.62 4.29 -3.47
N LYS A 170 -17.60 4.10 -4.37
CA LYS A 170 -17.48 3.25 -5.56
C LYS A 170 -16.35 3.73 -6.47
N ASN A 171 -16.30 5.04 -6.76
CA ASN A 171 -15.26 5.61 -7.62
C ASN A 171 -13.85 5.48 -7.01
N SER A 172 -13.70 5.83 -5.72
CA SER A 172 -12.41 5.68 -5.03
C SER A 172 -11.95 4.23 -4.95
N MET A 173 -12.88 3.29 -4.72
CA MET A 173 -12.56 1.86 -4.71
C MET A 173 -12.18 1.35 -6.10
N GLN A 174 -12.88 1.77 -7.15
CA GLN A 174 -12.52 1.41 -8.53
C GLN A 174 -11.13 1.92 -8.89
N GLN A 175 -10.78 3.17 -8.56
CA GLN A 175 -9.44 3.70 -8.77
C GLN A 175 -8.38 2.90 -8.01
N TYR A 176 -8.68 2.52 -6.76
CA TYR A 176 -7.80 1.68 -5.95
C TYR A 176 -7.59 0.29 -6.57
N LEU A 177 -8.66 -0.35 -7.05
CA LEU A 177 -8.58 -1.65 -7.74
C LEU A 177 -7.82 -1.58 -9.06
N GLU A 178 -7.98 -0.50 -9.83
CA GLU A 178 -7.20 -0.30 -11.06
C GLU A 178 -5.70 -0.15 -10.75
N GLN A 179 -5.34 0.54 -9.67
CA GLN A 179 -3.94 0.60 -9.22
C GLN A 179 -3.45 -0.78 -8.78
N ILE A 180 -4.25 -1.55 -8.04
CA ILE A 180 -3.89 -2.94 -7.69
C ILE A 180 -3.60 -3.75 -8.96
N LYS A 181 -4.48 -3.71 -9.97
CA LYS A 181 -4.28 -4.45 -11.23
C LYS A 181 -3.04 -4.00 -12.00
N LYS A 182 -2.71 -2.71 -11.94
CA LYS A 182 -1.52 -2.16 -12.60
C LYS A 182 -0.24 -2.75 -12.03
N TYR A 183 -0.18 -2.92 -10.71
CA TYR A 183 1.03 -3.37 -10.02
C TYR A 183 1.03 -4.88 -9.74
N ALA A 184 -0.10 -5.54 -9.56
CA ALA A 184 -0.18 -6.95 -9.20
C ALA A 184 -0.94 -7.76 -10.26
N THR A 185 -0.20 -8.44 -11.14
CA THR A 185 -0.79 -9.40 -12.08
C THR A 185 -1.25 -10.67 -11.36
N GLU A 186 -2.09 -11.48 -11.99
CA GLU A 186 -2.49 -12.79 -11.42
C GLU A 186 -1.28 -13.72 -11.21
N GLU A 187 -0.27 -13.64 -12.09
CA GLU A 187 1.01 -14.35 -11.94
C GLU A 187 1.77 -13.88 -10.69
N ASP A 188 1.89 -12.56 -10.50
CA ASP A 188 2.55 -11.97 -9.33
C ASP A 188 1.84 -12.38 -8.03
N VAL A 189 0.50 -12.36 -8.03
CA VAL A 189 -0.33 -12.80 -6.90
C VAL A 189 -0.13 -14.27 -6.59
N ALA A 190 -0.07 -15.14 -7.61
CA ALA A 190 0.15 -16.57 -7.42
C ALA A 190 1.54 -16.85 -6.80
N ILE A 191 2.57 -16.16 -7.26
CA ILE A 191 3.92 -16.26 -6.69
C ILE A 191 3.93 -15.78 -5.23
N VAL A 192 3.34 -14.63 -4.92
CA VAL A 192 3.27 -14.13 -3.53
C VAL A 192 2.48 -15.07 -2.63
N LYS A 193 1.40 -15.68 -3.13
CA LYS A 193 0.63 -16.68 -2.39
C LYS A 193 1.47 -17.92 -2.07
N HIS A 194 2.33 -18.36 -2.99
CA HIS A 194 3.25 -19.47 -2.76
C HIS A 194 4.22 -19.20 -1.59
N TYR A 195 4.70 -17.97 -1.44
CA TYR A 195 5.63 -17.56 -0.38
C TYR A 195 4.96 -16.97 0.88
N MET A 196 3.62 -17.02 0.98
CA MET A 196 2.89 -16.31 2.02
C MET A 196 3.31 -16.71 3.44
N GLU A 197 3.63 -17.98 3.69
CA GLU A 197 4.08 -18.43 5.02
C GLU A 197 5.46 -17.88 5.40
N ASP A 198 6.36 -17.70 4.44
CA ASP A 198 7.65 -17.07 4.69
C ASP A 198 7.51 -15.56 4.86
N LEU A 199 6.63 -14.93 4.08
CA LEU A 199 6.29 -13.51 4.22
C LEU A 199 5.69 -13.21 5.59
N LYS A 200 4.75 -14.04 6.08
CA LYS A 200 4.17 -13.90 7.42
C LYS A 200 5.24 -13.95 8.50
N LYS A 201 6.20 -14.87 8.41
CA LYS A 201 7.29 -15.00 9.39
C LYS A 201 8.18 -13.76 9.41
N VAL A 202 8.55 -13.21 8.25
CA VAL A 202 9.43 -12.03 8.22
C VAL A 202 8.71 -10.75 8.66
N TYR A 203 7.40 -10.66 8.41
CA TYR A 203 6.57 -9.54 8.84
C TYR A 203 5.93 -9.71 10.24
N GLU A 204 6.15 -10.83 10.93
CA GLU A 204 5.44 -11.15 12.18
C GLU A 204 3.92 -11.02 12.06
N MET A 205 3.39 -11.39 10.90
CA MET A 205 1.94 -11.42 10.67
C MET A 205 1.38 -12.70 11.32
N GLU A 206 0.92 -12.57 12.56
CA GLU A 206 0.05 -13.55 13.21
C GLU A 206 -1.33 -13.59 12.54
#